data_AF-X1BW32-F1
#
_entry.id   AF-X1BW32-F1
#
_cell.length_a   1.000
_cell.length_b   1.000
_cell.length_c   1.000
_cell.angle_alpha   90.00
_cell.angle_beta   90.00
_cell.angle_gamma   90.00
#
_symmetry.space_group_name_H-M   'P 1'
#
loop_
_entity.id
_entity.type
_entity.pdbx_description
1 polymer ?
#
loop_
_entity_poly.entity_id
_entity_poly.type
_entity_poly.pdbx_seq_one_letter_code
_entity_poly.pdbx_strand_id
1 'polypeptide(L)'
;MKMIKFKRNQKSLVFTLVFLLVFSCASFIFAADTGEVHITILGTADVHGHIMNYDYYGVCTYSQGFALVSTMVKEVREENPNTLLIDAGDLIQGTPLTYYYGKMMKPDKDYPMTYIMGIMNYTAGTVGNHEFNYGLDTLQESIFINSPQG
;
A
#
# COMPACT_ATOMS: atom_id res chain seq x y z
N MET A 1 9.24 41.44 74.42
CA MET A 1 8.94 40.41 73.40
C MET A 1 9.43 40.93 72.04
N LYS A 2 10.52 40.39 71.47
CA LYS A 2 11.07 40.83 70.18
C LYS A 2 10.34 40.09 69.04
N MET A 3 9.59 40.81 68.21
CA MET A 3 8.95 40.25 67.02
C MET A 3 9.98 40.10 65.89
N ILE A 4 10.15 38.88 65.39
CA ILE A 4 10.99 38.55 64.23
C ILE A 4 10.24 39.03 62.97
N LYS A 5 10.80 40.02 62.27
CA LYS A 5 10.26 40.47 60.98
C LYS A 5 10.80 39.58 59.86
N PHE A 6 9.93 38.75 59.27
CA PHE A 6 10.25 37.93 58.11
C PHE A 6 10.34 38.83 56.86
N LYS A 7 11.51 38.92 56.22
CA LYS A 7 11.71 39.73 55.02
C LYS A 7 11.20 38.93 53.81
N ARG A 8 10.05 39.34 53.24
CA ARG A 8 9.39 38.65 52.13
C ARG A 8 10.27 38.69 50.86
N ASN A 9 10.92 37.58 50.51
CA ASN A 9 11.84 37.50 49.37
C ASN A 9 11.07 37.23 48.07
N GLN A 10 10.43 38.28 47.53
CA GLN A 10 9.51 38.16 46.39
C GLN A 10 10.17 37.62 45.11
N LYS A 11 11.48 37.78 44.95
CA LYS A 11 12.23 37.21 43.80
C LYS A 11 12.22 35.67 43.81
N SER A 12 12.33 35.06 44.99
CA SER A 12 12.27 33.60 45.13
C SER A 12 10.87 33.07 44.84
N LEU A 13 9.83 33.79 45.26
CA LEU A 13 8.43 33.41 45.03
C LEU A 13 8.10 33.43 43.53
N VAL A 14 8.54 34.47 42.81
CA VAL A 14 8.36 34.59 41.36
C VAL A 14 9.11 33.46 40.64
N PHE A 15 10.33 33.14 41.07
CA PHE A 15 11.12 32.06 40.46
C PHE A 15 10.45 30.69 40.64
N THR A 16 9.93 30.40 41.83
CA THR A 16 9.17 29.16 42.09
C THR A 16 7.87 29.09 41.28
N LEU A 17 7.15 30.21 41.15
CA LEU A 17 5.93 30.30 40.32
C LEU A 17 6.21 30.07 38.84
N VAL A 18 7.27 30.68 38.30
CA VAL A 18 7.68 30.47 36.90
C VAL A 18 8.13 29.02 36.68
N PHE A 19 8.88 28.45 37.62
CA PHE A 19 9.32 27.05 37.54
C PHE A 19 8.13 26.07 37.53
N LEU A 20 7.13 26.29 38.39
CA LEU A 20 5.89 25.50 38.43
C LEU A 20 5.08 25.65 37.13
N LEU A 21 5.05 26.84 36.53
CA LEU A 21 4.32 27.10 35.29
C LEU A 21 4.96 26.38 34.10
N VAL A 22 6.30 26.39 34.01
CA VAL A 22 7.06 25.69 32.96
C VAL A 22 6.95 24.17 33.13
N PHE A 23 7.00 23.66 34.37
CA PHE A 23 6.85 22.23 34.64
C PHE A 23 5.44 21.70 34.34
N SER A 24 4.42 22.51 34.58
CA SER A 24 3.03 22.22 34.19
C SER A 24 2.88 22.10 32.68
N CYS A 25 3.45 23.01 31.89
CA CYS A 25 3.42 22.93 30.43
C CYS A 25 4.17 21.71 29.85
N ALA A 26 5.25 21.26 30.49
CA ALA A 26 6.00 20.08 30.05
C ALA A 26 5.22 18.75 30.22
N SER A 27 4.17 18.75 31.05
CA SER A 27 3.37 17.55 31.37
C SER A 27 2.32 17.19 30.31
N PHE A 28 2.11 18.06 29.30
CA PHE A 28 1.08 17.86 28.26
C PHE A 28 1.61 17.27 26.95
N ILE A 29 2.86 16.80 26.90
CA ILE A 29 3.49 16.30 25.66
C ILE A 29 3.16 14.81 25.38
N PHE A 30 2.38 14.16 26.24
CA PHE A 30 1.79 12.86 25.92
C PHE A 30 0.42 13.07 25.27
N ALA A 31 0.41 13.39 23.97
CA ALA A 31 -0.78 13.16 23.17
C ALA A 31 -1.10 11.66 23.24
N ALA A 32 -2.26 11.32 23.78
CA ALA A 32 -2.70 9.94 23.86
C ALA A 32 -2.81 9.39 22.43
N ASP A 33 -2.09 8.29 22.16
CA ASP A 33 -2.38 7.45 21.01
C ASP A 33 -3.86 7.04 21.11
N THR A 34 -4.68 7.49 20.15
CA THR A 34 -6.13 7.23 20.15
C THR A 34 -6.45 5.76 19.89
N GLY A 35 -5.46 4.95 19.53
CA GLY A 35 -5.65 3.56 19.10
C GLY A 35 -6.37 3.44 17.75
N GLU A 36 -6.49 4.55 17.02
CA GLU A 36 -7.14 4.59 15.72
C GLU A 36 -6.19 4.07 14.64
N VAL A 37 -6.62 3.04 13.90
CA VAL A 37 -5.85 2.47 12.80
C VAL A 37 -6.48 2.91 11.49
N HIS A 38 -5.73 3.68 10.71
CA HIS A 38 -6.14 4.08 9.36
C HIS A 38 -5.76 2.98 8.35
N ILE A 39 -6.76 2.39 7.69
CA ILE A 39 -6.57 1.36 6.66
C ILE A 39 -6.84 1.96 5.28
N THR A 40 -5.89 1.82 4.36
CA THR A 40 -6.08 2.19 2.96
C THR A 40 -6.38 0.93 2.13
N ILE A 41 -7.34 1.01 1.20
CA ILE A 41 -7.63 -0.07 0.26
C ILE A 41 -7.45 0.47 -1.16
N LEU A 42 -6.52 -0.11 -1.90
CA LEU A 42 -6.30 0.17 -3.31
C LEU A 42 -6.84 -1.00 -4.15
N GLY A 43 -7.44 -0.68 -5.29
CA GLY A 43 -8.03 -1.65 -6.20
C GLY A 43 -7.55 -1.48 -7.64
N THR A 44 -7.28 -2.59 -8.31
CA THR A 44 -7.17 -2.67 -9.78
C THR A 44 -8.30 -3.51 -10.36
N ALA A 45 -8.60 -3.30 -11.64
CA ALA A 45 -9.60 -4.05 -12.40
C ALA A 45 -9.23 -3.95 -13.89
N ASP A 46 -9.67 -4.92 -14.69
CA ASP A 46 -9.63 -4.86 -16.16
C ASP A 46 -8.22 -4.56 -16.70
N VAL A 47 -7.17 -5.05 -16.02
CA VAL A 47 -5.78 -4.81 -16.39
C VAL A 47 -5.47 -5.45 -17.74
N HIS A 48 -6.15 -6.55 -18.07
CA HIS A 48 -6.12 -7.19 -19.37
C HIS A 48 -4.72 -7.51 -19.92
N GLY A 49 -3.77 -7.83 -19.04
CA GLY A 49 -2.40 -8.12 -19.43
C GLY A 49 -1.56 -6.90 -19.83
N HIS A 50 -2.02 -5.67 -19.58
CA HIS A 50 -1.28 -4.43 -19.87
C HIS A 50 -0.24 -4.13 -18.78
N ILE A 51 0.91 -4.80 -18.86
CA ILE A 51 2.02 -4.57 -17.92
C ILE A 51 2.67 -3.21 -18.16
N MET A 52 3.05 -2.96 -19.41
CA MET A 52 3.75 -1.76 -19.81
C MET A 52 2.77 -0.74 -20.38
N ASN A 53 3.21 0.51 -20.43
CA ASN A 53 2.40 1.61 -20.94
C ASN A 53 2.45 1.75 -22.46
N TYR A 54 2.58 0.66 -23.22
CA TYR A 54 2.62 0.69 -24.68
C TYR A 54 1.77 -0.42 -25.30
N ASP A 55 1.37 -0.23 -26.56
CA ASP A 55 0.67 -1.24 -27.35
C ASP A 55 1.67 -2.23 -27.97
N TYR A 56 1.38 -3.53 -27.92
CA TYR A 56 2.15 -4.53 -28.66
C TYR A 56 1.98 -4.40 -30.18
N TYR A 57 0.95 -3.70 -30.65
CA TYR A 57 0.64 -3.50 -32.06
C TYR A 57 1.12 -2.14 -32.62
N GLY A 58 1.76 -1.27 -31.82
CA GLY A 58 2.18 0.07 -32.25
C GLY A 58 3.18 0.78 -31.32
N VAL A 59 3.56 2.02 -31.63
CA VAL A 59 4.54 2.83 -30.84
C VAL A 59 3.83 3.91 -30.00
N CYS A 60 2.59 3.67 -29.60
CA CYS A 60 1.85 4.61 -28.76
C CYS A 60 2.13 4.31 -27.29
N THR A 61 2.50 5.35 -26.54
CA THR A 61 2.58 5.29 -25.07
C THR A 61 1.27 5.76 -24.46
N TYR A 62 0.79 5.04 -23.46
CA TYR A 62 -0.43 5.35 -22.72
C TYR A 62 -0.10 5.84 -21.32
N SER A 63 -1.07 6.45 -20.66
CA SER A 63 -1.02 6.80 -19.24
C SER A 63 -1.50 5.67 -18.31
N GLN A 64 -1.64 4.46 -18.85
CA GLN A 64 -2.14 3.25 -18.17
C GLN A 64 -1.11 2.14 -18.31
N GLY A 65 -1.07 1.23 -17.32
CA GLY A 65 -0.17 0.09 -17.31
C GLY A 65 0.21 -0.33 -15.90
N PHE A 66 0.33 -1.63 -15.68
CA PHE A 66 0.57 -2.22 -14.37
C PHE A 66 1.89 -1.74 -13.73
N ALA A 67 2.90 -1.41 -14.55
CA ALA A 67 4.14 -0.79 -14.08
C ALA A 67 3.92 0.59 -13.43
N LEU A 68 3.03 1.43 -13.99
CA LEU A 68 2.69 2.73 -13.41
C LEU A 68 1.91 2.56 -12.10
N VAL A 69 0.99 1.59 -12.05
CA VAL A 69 0.28 1.21 -10.83
C VAL A 69 1.26 0.80 -9.74
N SER A 70 2.32 0.05 -10.08
CA SER A 70 3.33 -0.37 -9.10
C SER A 70 4.04 0.79 -8.41
N THR A 71 4.26 1.91 -9.12
CA THR A 71 4.84 3.12 -8.53
C THR A 71 3.86 3.78 -7.57
N MET A 72 2.61 3.98 -8.00
CA MET A 72 1.57 4.59 -7.15
C MET A 72 1.32 3.77 -5.87
N VAL A 73 1.29 2.43 -5.98
CA VAL A 73 1.15 1.53 -4.84
C VAL A 73 2.30 1.69 -3.85
N LYS A 74 3.54 1.83 -4.33
CA LYS A 74 4.71 2.04 -3.45
C LYS A 74 4.60 3.35 -2.70
N GLU A 75 4.29 4.44 -3.40
CA GLU A 75 4.11 5.78 -2.81
C GLU A 75 3.04 5.76 -1.71
N VAL A 76 1.85 5.19 -1.99
CA VAL A 76 0.78 5.10 -0.99
C VAL A 76 1.17 4.22 0.21
N ARG A 77 1.96 3.16 0.01
CA ARG A 77 2.43 2.29 1.10
C ARG A 77 3.52 2.95 1.95
N GLU A 78 4.32 3.82 1.36
CA GLU A 78 5.28 4.65 2.11
C GLU A 78 4.56 5.64 3.03
N GLU A 79 3.41 6.18 2.59
CA GLU A 79 2.56 7.05 3.40
C GLU A 79 1.76 6.30 4.47
N ASN A 80 1.20 5.13 4.13
CA ASN A 80 0.45 4.28 5.06
C ASN A 80 0.81 2.79 4.89
N PRO A 81 1.60 2.20 5.79
CA PRO A 81 1.90 0.76 5.76
C PRO A 81 0.67 -0.15 5.91
N ASN A 82 -0.43 0.34 6.49
CA ASN A 82 -1.70 -0.40 6.60
C ASN A 82 -2.51 -0.31 5.30
N THR A 83 -1.88 -0.62 4.17
CA THR A 83 -2.49 -0.55 2.84
C THR A 83 -2.69 -1.94 2.24
N LEU A 84 -3.95 -2.28 1.96
CA LEU A 84 -4.33 -3.47 1.21
C LEU A 84 -4.39 -3.15 -0.28
N LEU A 85 -3.91 -4.08 -1.11
CA LEU A 85 -4.00 -3.97 -2.56
C LEU A 85 -4.76 -5.18 -3.09
N ILE A 86 -5.87 -4.94 -3.79
CA ILE A 86 -6.76 -5.98 -4.29
C ILE A 86 -7.00 -5.84 -5.79
N ASP A 87 -7.32 -6.93 -6.46
CA ASP A 87 -7.69 -6.95 -7.89
C ASP A 87 -9.10 -7.49 -8.10
N ALA A 88 -9.84 -6.89 -9.03
CA ALA A 88 -11.23 -7.23 -9.34
C ALA A 88 -11.39 -8.23 -10.51
N GLY A 89 -10.31 -8.70 -11.13
CA GLY A 89 -10.34 -9.66 -12.24
C GLY A 89 -10.14 -9.03 -13.62
N ASP A 90 -10.31 -9.85 -14.66
CA ASP A 90 -9.95 -9.55 -16.05
C ASP A 90 -8.47 -9.14 -16.19
N LEU A 91 -7.61 -10.01 -15.68
CA LEU A 91 -6.17 -9.84 -15.56
C LEU A 91 -5.40 -10.62 -16.63
N ILE A 92 -5.79 -11.87 -16.92
CA ILE A 92 -4.94 -12.86 -17.62
C ILE A 92 -5.20 -12.99 -19.13
N GLN A 93 -5.95 -12.05 -19.71
CA GLN A 93 -6.33 -12.04 -21.12
C GLN A 93 -6.31 -10.60 -21.63
N GLY A 94 -5.98 -10.36 -22.90
CA GLY A 94 -6.16 -9.04 -23.55
C GLY A 94 -4.98 -8.59 -24.41
N THR A 95 -3.77 -9.01 -24.09
CA THR A 95 -2.53 -8.68 -24.82
C THR A 95 -1.92 -9.89 -25.52
N PRO A 96 -1.05 -9.71 -26.54
CA PRO A 96 -0.27 -10.80 -27.12
C PRO A 96 0.51 -11.63 -26.09
N LEU A 97 1.01 -10.99 -25.03
CA LEU A 97 1.69 -11.68 -23.93
C LEU A 97 0.75 -12.65 -23.21
N THR A 98 -0.42 -12.16 -22.78
CA THR A 98 -1.39 -13.00 -22.07
C THR A 98 -1.98 -14.07 -22.99
N TYR A 99 -2.16 -13.79 -24.28
CA TYR A 99 -2.51 -14.80 -25.27
C TYR A 99 -1.46 -15.91 -25.39
N TYR A 100 -0.17 -15.54 -25.45
CA TYR A 100 0.92 -16.51 -25.54
C TYR A 100 0.93 -17.43 -24.31
N TYR A 101 0.78 -16.88 -23.10
CA TYR A 101 0.74 -17.68 -21.88
C TYR A 101 -0.55 -18.52 -21.77
N GLY A 102 -1.71 -17.95 -22.07
CA GLY A 102 -2.99 -18.64 -21.93
C GLY A 102 -3.26 -19.70 -23.01
N LYS A 103 -2.66 -19.59 -24.21
CA LYS A 103 -2.97 -20.49 -25.33
C LYS A 103 -1.80 -21.33 -25.84
N MET A 104 -0.57 -20.85 -25.72
CA MET A 104 0.58 -21.46 -26.41
C MET A 104 1.63 -22.03 -25.46
N MET A 105 1.75 -21.49 -24.25
CA MET A 105 2.71 -21.96 -23.26
C MET A 105 2.23 -23.19 -22.53
N LYS A 106 3.21 -23.95 -22.01
CA LYS A 106 2.96 -25.08 -21.13
C LYS A 106 2.89 -24.62 -19.67
N PRO A 107 2.25 -25.43 -18.78
CA PRO A 107 2.03 -25.12 -17.36
C PRO A 107 3.26 -24.91 -16.48
N ASP A 108 4.46 -25.08 -17.01
CA ASP A 108 5.69 -25.19 -16.22
C ASP A 108 6.32 -23.83 -15.85
N LYS A 109 5.60 -22.72 -16.07
CA LYS A 109 6.05 -21.37 -15.75
C LYS A 109 4.96 -20.57 -15.06
N ASP A 110 5.39 -19.68 -14.15
CA ASP A 110 4.50 -18.72 -13.52
C ASP A 110 3.81 -17.83 -14.57
N TYR A 111 2.52 -17.61 -14.40
CA TYR A 111 1.77 -16.67 -15.23
C TYR A 111 2.24 -15.25 -14.91
N PRO A 112 2.60 -14.44 -15.93
CA PRO A 112 3.32 -13.18 -15.72
C PRO A 112 2.53 -12.20 -14.87
N MET A 113 1.21 -12.20 -15.00
CA MET A 113 0.36 -11.25 -14.29
C MET A 113 0.27 -11.55 -12.79
N THR A 114 0.02 -12.80 -12.41
CA THR A 114 -0.01 -13.19 -11.00
C THR A 114 1.37 -13.22 -10.35
N TYR A 115 2.42 -13.47 -11.12
CA TYR A 115 3.80 -13.27 -10.68
C TYR A 115 4.08 -11.80 -10.33
N ILE A 116 3.66 -10.85 -11.17
CA ILE A 116 3.78 -9.41 -10.89
C ILE A 116 2.92 -9.03 -9.67
N MET A 117 1.71 -9.55 -9.55
CA MET A 117 0.89 -9.34 -8.34
C MET A 117 1.61 -9.80 -7.08
N GLY A 118 2.35 -10.91 -7.15
CA GLY A 118 3.18 -11.40 -6.05
C GLY A 118 4.33 -10.44 -5.70
N ILE A 119 5.03 -9.89 -6.70
CA ILE A 119 6.05 -8.84 -6.51
C ILE A 119 5.44 -7.56 -5.91
N MET A 120 4.23 -7.22 -6.33
CA MET A 120 3.48 -6.05 -5.85
C MET A 120 2.78 -6.31 -4.52
N ASN A 121 2.95 -7.47 -3.88
CA ASN A 121 2.31 -7.85 -2.62
C ASN A 121 0.80 -7.59 -2.64
N TYR A 122 0.09 -8.07 -3.66
CA TYR A 122 -1.37 -8.07 -3.64
C TYR A 122 -1.89 -8.92 -2.49
N THR A 123 -2.90 -8.40 -1.80
CA THR A 123 -3.58 -9.06 -0.69
C THR A 123 -4.55 -10.13 -1.19
N ALA A 124 -5.30 -9.83 -2.25
CA ALA A 124 -6.28 -10.73 -2.83
C ALA A 124 -6.57 -10.34 -4.29
N GLY A 125 -7.15 -11.27 -5.04
CA GLY A 125 -7.70 -11.02 -6.37
C GLY A 125 -8.98 -11.82 -6.57
N THR A 126 -9.84 -11.37 -7.49
CA THR A 126 -11.02 -12.11 -7.92
C THR A 126 -10.88 -12.58 -9.37
N VAL A 127 -11.77 -13.48 -9.76
CA VAL A 127 -11.86 -14.01 -11.13
C VAL A 127 -12.97 -13.25 -11.85
N GLY A 128 -12.63 -12.59 -12.96
CA GLY A 128 -13.55 -11.96 -13.89
C GLY A 128 -14.02 -12.93 -14.98
N ASN A 129 -14.71 -12.42 -16.00
CA ASN A 129 -15.23 -13.28 -17.07
C ASN A 129 -14.15 -13.72 -18.06
N HIS A 130 -13.11 -12.91 -18.27
CA HIS A 130 -12.07 -13.21 -19.25
C HIS A 130 -11.06 -14.26 -18.76
N GLU A 131 -10.98 -14.50 -17.45
CA GLU A 131 -10.20 -15.59 -16.87
C GLU A 131 -10.60 -16.99 -17.39
N PHE A 132 -11.84 -17.17 -17.86
CA PHE A 132 -12.33 -18.46 -18.36
C PHE A 132 -12.03 -18.71 -19.85
N ASN A 133 -11.51 -17.72 -20.59
CA ASN A 133 -11.41 -17.78 -22.06
C ASN A 133 -10.50 -18.90 -22.59
N TYR A 134 -9.55 -19.35 -21.79
CA TYR A 134 -8.59 -20.37 -22.18
C TYR A 134 -8.88 -21.76 -21.59
N GLY A 135 -9.94 -21.89 -20.80
CA GLY A 135 -10.35 -23.14 -20.14
C GLY A 135 -9.98 -23.20 -18.66
N LEU A 136 -10.57 -24.17 -17.96
CA LEU A 136 -10.42 -24.30 -16.51
C LEU A 136 -9.01 -24.73 -16.08
N ASP A 137 -8.29 -25.47 -16.91
CA ASP A 137 -6.91 -25.88 -16.63
C ASP A 137 -5.99 -24.65 -16.57
N THR A 138 -6.06 -23.80 -17.60
CA THR A 138 -5.34 -22.51 -17.62
C THR A 138 -5.73 -21.63 -16.44
N LEU A 139 -7.03 -21.50 -16.15
CA LEU A 139 -7.52 -20.75 -15.00
C LEU A 139 -6.87 -21.24 -13.70
N GLN A 140 -6.91 -22.54 -13.44
CA GLN A 140 -6.39 -23.15 -12.21
C GLN A 140 -4.89 -22.87 -12.05
N GLU A 141 -4.14 -22.86 -13.13
CA GLU A 141 -2.69 -22.58 -13.11
C GLU A 141 -2.38 -21.08 -12.99
N SER A 142 -3.26 -20.21 -13.49
CA SER A 142 -2.97 -18.78 -13.62
C SER A 142 -3.41 -17.92 -12.45
N ILE A 143 -4.35 -18.37 -11.61
CA ILE A 143 -5.00 -17.53 -10.57
C ILE A 143 -4.25 -17.44 -9.25
N PHE A 144 -3.22 -18.26 -9.03
CA PHE A 144 -2.46 -18.21 -7.79
C PHE A 144 -1.44 -17.07 -7.82
N ILE A 145 -1.60 -16.12 -6.88
CA ILE A 145 -0.62 -15.06 -6.66
C ILE A 145 0.64 -15.69 -6.07
N ASN A 146 1.63 -15.92 -6.94
CA ASN A 146 2.94 -16.44 -6.55
C ASN A 146 3.88 -15.26 -6.29
N SER A 147 4.37 -15.11 -5.07
CA SER A 147 5.45 -14.17 -4.78
C SER A 147 6.79 -14.92 -4.91
N PRO A 148 7.76 -14.43 -5.72
CA PRO A 148 9.10 -15.00 -5.68
C PRO A 148 9.62 -14.85 -4.25
N GLN A 149 9.89 -15.98 -3.59
CA GLN A 149 10.44 -15.96 -2.25
C GLN A 149 11.75 -15.15 -2.28
N GLY A 150 11.81 -14.09 -1.48
CA GLY A 150 13.06 -13.42 -1.14
C GLY A 150 13.94 -14.31 -0.27
#